data_AF-W1YKE7-F1
#
_entry.id   AF-W1YKE7-F1
#
_cell.length_a   1.000
_cell.length_b   1.000
_cell.length_c   1.000
_cell.angle_alpha   90.00
_cell.angle_beta   90.00
_cell.angle_gamma   90.00
#
_symmetry.space_group_name_H-M   'P 1'
#
loop_
_entity.id
_entity.type
_entity.pdbx_description
1 polymer ?
#
loop_
_entity_poly.entity_id
_entity_poly.type
_entity_poly.pdbx_seq_one_letter_code
_entity_poly.pdbx_strand_id
1 'polypeptide(L)'
;AVDEIKEYLASLETVGQQDLCDAIIHANERIANRVAHEERLAGMGTTAVVTAVNGDQLYWASVGDSRLYVYRDGLLRQITTDHSMVQELLTASINDSIT
;
A
#
# COMPACT_ATOMS: atom_id res chain seq x y z
N ALA A 1 -8.70 -5.48 7.52
CA ALA A 1 -7.73 -5.00 6.50
C ALA A 1 -7.10 -6.18 5.78
N VAL A 2 -6.21 -6.94 6.44
CA VAL A 2 -5.52 -8.08 5.80
C VAL A 2 -6.50 -9.09 5.20
N ASP A 3 -7.54 -9.49 5.93
CA ASP A 3 -8.50 -10.48 5.43
C ASP A 3 -9.28 -9.96 4.21
N GLU A 4 -9.77 -8.72 4.26
CA GLU A 4 -10.47 -8.08 3.13
C GLU A 4 -9.57 -7.99 1.87
N ILE A 5 -8.28 -7.65 2.04
CA ILE A 5 -7.30 -7.61 0.94
C ILE A 5 -7.08 -9.02 0.36
N LYS A 6 -6.91 -10.01 1.23
CA LYS A 6 -6.71 -11.41 0.81
C LYS A 6 -7.90 -11.94 0.05
N GLU A 7 -9.11 -11.72 0.55
CA GLU A 7 -10.35 -12.16 -0.09
C GLU A 7 -10.54 -11.50 -1.46
N TYR A 8 -10.27 -10.20 -1.57
CA TYR A 8 -10.32 -9.49 -2.86
C TYR A 8 -9.34 -10.10 -3.87
N LEU A 9 -8.06 -10.23 -3.51
CA LEU A 9 -7.05 -10.76 -4.43
C LEU A 9 -7.27 -12.24 -4.78
N ALA A 10 -7.79 -13.05 -3.85
CA ALA A 10 -8.12 -14.45 -4.10
C ALA A 10 -9.30 -14.65 -5.06
N SER A 11 -10.10 -13.60 -5.29
CA SER A 11 -11.19 -13.63 -6.27
C SER A 11 -10.73 -13.41 -7.72
N LEU A 12 -9.46 -13.04 -7.92
CA LEU A 12 -8.89 -12.73 -9.23
C LEU A 12 -8.13 -13.93 -9.80
N GLU A 13 -8.22 -14.12 -11.12
CA GLU A 13 -7.46 -15.17 -11.82
C GLU A 13 -5.96 -14.84 -11.92
N THR A 14 -5.65 -13.55 -12.09
CA THR A 14 -4.28 -13.01 -12.11
C THR A 14 -4.23 -11.70 -11.35
N VAL A 15 -3.10 -11.41 -10.71
CA VAL A 15 -2.90 -10.16 -9.96
C VAL A 15 -1.91 -9.26 -10.70
N GLY A 16 -2.38 -8.07 -11.08
CA GLY A 16 -1.58 -6.97 -11.59
C GLY A 16 -1.40 -5.84 -10.57
N GLN A 17 -0.70 -4.79 -10.98
CA GLN A 17 -0.43 -3.64 -10.12
C GLN A 17 -1.71 -2.91 -9.68
N GLN A 18 -2.67 -2.72 -10.59
CA GLN A 18 -3.92 -2.02 -10.30
C GLN A 18 -4.75 -2.78 -9.26
N ASP A 19 -4.76 -4.12 -9.33
CA ASP A 19 -5.50 -4.96 -8.41
C ASP A 19 -5.03 -4.80 -6.95
N LEU A 20 -3.74 -4.47 -6.74
CA LEU A 20 -3.22 -4.20 -5.40
C LEU A 20 -3.77 -2.89 -4.83
N CYS A 21 -3.89 -1.86 -5.66
CA CYS A 21 -4.52 -0.59 -5.28
C CYS A 21 -6.01 -0.80 -4.98
N ASP A 22 -6.71 -1.52 -5.85
CA ASP A 22 -8.14 -1.77 -5.70
C ASP A 22 -8.43 -2.62 -4.46
N ALA A 23 -7.57 -3.60 -4.14
CA ALA A 23 -7.68 -4.37 -2.92
C ALA A 23 -7.54 -3.51 -1.65
N ILE A 24 -6.62 -2.53 -1.65
CA ILE A 24 -6.46 -1.58 -0.54
C ILE A 24 -7.69 -0.68 -0.41
N ILE A 25 -8.20 -0.16 -1.53
CA ILE A 25 -9.40 0.69 -1.56
C ILE A 25 -10.61 -0.09 -1.05
N HIS A 26 -10.83 -1.31 -1.56
CA HIS A 26 -11.90 -2.20 -1.14
C HIS A 26 -11.85 -2.46 0.37
N ALA A 27 -10.67 -2.80 0.89
CA ALA A 27 -10.49 -3.03 2.32
C ALA A 27 -10.76 -1.76 3.15
N ASN A 28 -10.36 -0.59 2.67
CA ASN A 28 -10.64 0.68 3.33
C ASN A 28 -12.15 0.97 3.37
N GLU A 29 -12.87 0.78 2.27
CA GLU A 29 -14.33 0.93 2.22
C GLU A 29 -15.06 -0.02 3.17
N ARG A 30 -14.63 -1.29 3.22
CA ARG A 30 -15.17 -2.30 4.13
C ARG A 30 -14.96 -1.92 5.60
N ILE A 31 -13.77 -1.41 5.94
CA ILE A 31 -13.46 -0.93 7.29
C ILE A 31 -14.27 0.33 7.62
N ALA A 32 -14.33 1.31 6.72
CA ALA A 32 -15.12 2.52 6.92
C ALA A 32 -16.60 2.21 7.17
N ASN A 33 -17.17 1.25 6.42
CA ASN A 33 -18.52 0.76 6.65
C ASN A 33 -18.69 0.12 8.03
N ARG A 34 -17.71 -0.67 8.50
CA ARG A 34 -17.75 -1.25 9.86
C ARG A 34 -17.65 -0.19 10.95
N VAL A 35 -16.78 0.80 10.77
CA VAL A 35 -16.62 1.95 11.70
C VAL A 35 -17.94 2.72 11.82
N ALA A 36 -18.68 2.89 10.73
CA ALA A 36 -19.98 3.58 10.74
C ALA A 36 -21.06 2.87 11.57
N HIS A 37 -20.93 1.56 11.81
CA HIS A 37 -21.92 0.75 12.53
C HIS A 37 -21.45 0.31 13.93
N GLU A 38 -20.20 0.58 14.29
CA GLU A 38 -19.60 0.17 15.57
C GLU A 38 -18.85 1.34 16.20
N GLU A 39 -19.50 2.08 17.12
CA GLU A 39 -18.92 3.27 17.78
C GLU A 39 -17.53 3.02 18.40
N ARG A 40 -17.27 1.81 18.90
CA ARG A 40 -15.95 1.46 19.49
C ARG A 40 -14.80 1.50 18.48
N LEU A 41 -15.09 1.53 17.18
CA LEU A 41 -14.11 1.60 16.10
C LEU A 41 -13.93 3.03 15.57
N ALA A 42 -14.59 4.04 16.16
CA ALA A 42 -14.47 5.43 15.74
C ALA A 42 -13.00 5.88 15.71
N GLY A 43 -12.59 6.44 14.57
CA GLY A 43 -11.20 6.90 14.35
C GLY A 43 -10.19 5.79 14.04
N MET A 44 -10.63 4.53 13.89
CA MET A 44 -9.74 3.44 13.49
C MET A 44 -9.19 3.68 12.09
N GLY A 45 -7.88 3.48 11.94
CA GLY A 45 -7.16 3.45 10.67
C GLY A 45 -5.98 2.48 10.77
N THR A 46 -5.45 2.07 9.63
CA THR A 46 -4.24 1.26 9.56
C THR A 46 -3.44 1.64 8.33
N THR A 47 -2.13 1.44 8.39
CA THR A 47 -1.27 1.43 7.21
C THR A 47 -1.45 0.10 6.46
N ALA A 48 -1.03 0.07 5.20
CA ALA A 48 -0.94 -1.18 4.45
C ALA A 48 0.23 -1.14 3.45
N VAL A 49 0.91 -2.27 3.30
CA VAL A 49 1.80 -2.58 2.18
C VAL A 49 1.34 -3.93 1.64
N VAL A 50 1.05 -3.99 0.35
CA VAL A 50 0.62 -5.20 -0.35
C VAL A 50 1.60 -5.45 -1.48
N THR A 51 2.04 -6.70 -1.62
CA THR A 51 2.97 -7.11 -2.68
C THR A 51 2.46 -8.36 -3.37
N ALA A 52 2.65 -8.44 -4.68
CA ALA A 52 2.41 -9.64 -5.48
C ALA A 52 3.62 -9.95 -6.34
N VAL A 53 3.92 -11.24 -6.51
CA VAL A 53 4.99 -11.72 -7.38
C VAL A 53 4.35 -12.48 -8.53
N ASN A 54 4.65 -12.07 -9.76
CA ASN A 54 4.22 -12.76 -10.97
C ASN A 54 5.45 -13.01 -11.86
N GLY A 55 5.91 -14.27 -11.89
CA GLY A 55 7.20 -14.61 -12.51
C GLY A 55 8.34 -13.82 -11.87
N ASP A 56 9.08 -13.08 -12.70
CA ASP A 56 10.22 -12.26 -12.27
C ASP A 56 9.84 -10.81 -11.89
N GLN A 57 8.54 -10.49 -11.90
CA GLN A 57 8.04 -9.15 -11.58
C GLN A 57 7.49 -9.10 -10.15
N LEU A 58 7.88 -8.06 -9.42
CA LEU A 58 7.33 -7.71 -8.12
C LEU A 58 6.45 -6.47 -8.28
N TYR A 59 5.17 -6.61 -7.96
CA TYR A 59 4.22 -5.52 -7.83
C TYR A 59 4.05 -5.16 -6.36
N TRP A 60 3.88 -3.86 -6.06
CA TRP A 60 3.53 -3.41 -4.72
C TRP A 60 2.63 -2.19 -4.75
N ALA A 61 1.82 -2.04 -3.70
CA ALA A 61 1.04 -0.85 -3.39
C ALA A 61 1.12 -0.58 -1.88
N SER A 62 1.09 0.69 -1.49
CA SER A 62 1.21 1.08 -0.09
C SER A 62 0.39 2.32 0.25
N VAL A 63 -0.11 2.37 1.49
CA VAL A 63 -0.73 3.55 2.10
C VAL A 63 -0.20 3.71 3.53
N GLY A 64 0.20 4.94 3.86
CA GLY A 64 0.83 5.29 5.14
C GLY A 64 2.36 5.21 5.11
N ASP A 65 2.95 4.96 6.27
CA ASP A 65 4.40 5.02 6.53
C ASP A 65 5.05 3.64 6.72
N SER A 66 4.32 2.57 6.39
CA SER A 66 4.88 1.22 6.36
C SER A 66 5.81 1.03 5.16
N ARG A 67 6.94 0.36 5.40
CA ARG A 67 8.05 0.33 4.45
C ARG A 67 8.26 -1.04 3.82
N LEU A 68 8.55 -1.07 2.53
CA LEU A 68 9.00 -2.26 1.79
C LEU A 68 10.49 -2.14 1.48
N TYR A 69 11.24 -3.21 1.77
CA TYR A 69 12.66 -3.32 1.45
C TYR A 69 12.91 -4.54 0.57
N VAL A 70 13.84 -4.42 -0.38
CA VAL A 70 14.41 -5.55 -1.12
C VAL A 70 15.85 -5.73 -0.71
N TYR A 71 16.18 -6.97 -0.36
CA TYR A 71 17.54 -7.39 -0.04
C TYR A 71 18.12 -8.20 -1.19
N ARG A 72 19.21 -7.71 -1.79
CA ARG A 72 19.90 -8.37 -2.90
C ARG A 72 21.39 -8.06 -2.84
N ASP A 73 22.24 -9.07 -3.06
CA ASP A 73 23.71 -8.94 -3.10
C ASP A 73 24.33 -8.25 -1.86
N GLY A 74 23.80 -8.56 -0.68
CA GLY A 74 24.27 -7.96 0.57
C GLY A 74 23.74 -6.54 0.83
N LEU A 75 22.93 -5.98 -0.07
CA LEU A 75 22.40 -4.63 0.01
C LEU A 75 20.90 -4.65 0.31
N LEU A 76 20.50 -3.87 1.32
CA LEU A 76 19.10 -3.63 1.67
C LEU A 76 18.66 -2.28 1.10
N ARG A 77 17.69 -2.29 0.19
CA ARG A 77 17.15 -1.07 -0.45
C ARG A 77 15.68 -0.89 -0.12
N GLN A 78 15.32 0.28 0.43
CA GLN A 78 13.92 0.68 0.59
C GLN A 78 13.31 1.01 -0.78
N ILE A 79 12.12 0.47 -1.07
CA ILE A 79 11.43 0.70 -2.36
C ILE A 79 10.18 1.57 -2.19
N THR A 80 9.55 1.58 -1.01
CA THR A 80 8.45 2.49 -0.72
C THR A 80 8.96 3.88 -0.32
N THR A 81 8.23 4.89 -0.77
CA THR A 81 8.36 6.28 -0.33
C THR A 81 7.43 6.47 0.87
N ASP A 82 7.92 6.98 2.00
CA ASP A 82 7.06 7.22 3.17
C ASP A 82 6.02 8.31 2.83
N HIS A 83 4.73 7.99 2.90
CA HIS A 83 3.65 8.97 2.71
C HIS A 83 3.42 9.76 4.01
N SER A 84 4.43 10.53 4.43
CA SER A 84 4.31 11.50 5.52
C SER A 84 4.07 12.91 4.96
N MET A 85 3.35 13.76 5.70
CA MET A 85 3.13 15.18 5.33
C MET A 85 4.46 15.95 5.12
N VAL A 86 5.55 15.48 5.73
CA VAL A 86 6.92 16.00 5.57
C VAL A 86 7.52 15.63 4.20
N GLN A 87 7.13 14.49 3.63
CA GLN A 87 7.59 14.03 2.32
C GLN A 87 6.96 14.83 1.17
N GLU A 88 5.67 15.18 1.26
CA GLU A 88 5.00 16.02 0.24
C GLU A 88 5.64 17.42 0.10
N LEU A 89 6.09 18.01 1.22
CA LEU A 89 6.83 19.28 1.24
C LEU A 89 8.23 19.17 0.62
N LEU A 90 8.88 18.01 0.72
CA LEU A 90 10.19 17.75 0.12
C LEU A 90 10.08 17.41 -1.37
N THR A 91 9.06 16.66 -1.79
CA THR A 91 8.82 16.31 -3.21
C THR A 91 8.45 17.52 -4.05
N ALA A 92 7.75 18.52 -3.49
CA ALA A 92 7.48 19.79 -4.18
C ALA A 92 8.74 20.65 -4.40
N SER A 93 9.85 20.37 -3.69
CA SER A 93 11.08 21.17 -3.73
C SER A 93 12.22 20.54 -4.56
N ILE A 94 12.04 19.34 -5.14
CA ILE A 94 13.08 18.60 -5.91
C ILE A 94 12.59 18.23 -7.33
N ASN A 95 11.57 18.91 -7.86
CA ASN A 95 11.16 18.74 -9.27
C ASN A 95 11.86 19.72 -10.24
N ASP A 96 12.93 20.39 -9.80
CA ASP A 96 13.86 21.05 -10.72
C ASP A 96 15.09 20.18 -10.95
N SER A 97 15.17 19.66 -12.17
CA SER A 97 16.32 19.02 -12.80
C SER A 97 16.62 17.58 -12.39
N ILE A 98 16.42 16.66 -13.33
CA ILE A 98 17.52 15.95 -14.02
C ILE A 98 16.93 15.36 -15.31
N THR A 99 17.34 15.99 -16.42
CA THR A 99 17.59 15.32 -17.71
C THR A 99 18.93 14.61 -17.61
#